data_AF-A0A1B6NV07-F1
#
_entry.id   AF-A0A1B6NV07-F1
#
_cell.length_a   1.000
_cell.length_b   1.000
_cell.length_c   1.000
_cell.angle_alpha   90.00
_cell.angle_beta   90.00
_cell.angle_gamma   90.00
#
_symmetry.space_group_name_H-M   'P 1'
#
loop_
_entity.id
_entity.type
_entity.pdbx_description
1 polymer ?
#
loop_
_entity_poly.entity_id
_entity_poly.type
_entity_poly.pdbx_seq_one_letter_code
_entity_poly.pdbx_strand_id
1 'polypeptide(L)' 'MFIKGSESDYITAEYRDAITRYFPSAKAHIIEGTGHWLHAEKPAAFNAIVERTLNKSS' A
#
# COMPACT_ATOMS: atom_id res chain seq x y z
N MET A 1 -5.07 5.88 0.94
CA MET A 1 -3.91 5.05 1.31
C MET A 1 -3.61 4.14 0.12
N PHE A 2 -2.32 3.89 -0.16
CA PHE A 2 -1.87 2.88 -1.12
C PHE A 2 -1.07 1.81 -0.38
N ILE A 3 -1.27 0.54 -0.73
CA ILE A 3 -0.47 -0.59 -0.24
C ILE A 3 -0.01 -1.39 -1.46
N LYS A 4 1.29 -1.64 -1.60
CA LYS A 4 1.85 -2.53 -2.64
C LYS A 4 2.76 -3.60 -2.03
N GLY A 5 2.89 -4.73 -2.72
CA GLY A 5 3.97 -5.67 -2.46
C GLY A 5 5.27 -5.17 -3.08
N SER A 6 6.41 -5.43 -2.44
CA SER A 6 7.74 -5.03 -2.93
C SER A 6 8.07 -5.63 -4.30
N GLU A 7 7.53 -6.81 -4.60
CA GLU A 7 7.75 -7.57 -5.83
C GLU A 7 6.59 -7.38 -6.84
N SER A 8 5.69 -6.42 -6.59
CA SER A 8 4.58 -6.10 -7.47
C SER A 8 4.88 -4.91 -8.39
N ASP A 9 4.65 -5.13 -9.68
CA ASP A 9 4.83 -4.13 -10.74
C ASP A 9 3.57 -3.29 -11.02
N TYR A 10 2.53 -3.38 -10.19
CA TYR A 10 1.27 -2.65 -10.41
C TYR A 10 1.36 -1.17 -10.03
N ILE A 11 2.15 -0.86 -8.98
CA ILE A 11 2.45 0.51 -8.56
C ILE A 11 3.94 0.73 -8.77
N THR A 12 4.31 1.17 -9.97
CA THR A 12 5.67 1.51 -10.38
C THR A 12 6.04 2.93 -9.95
N ALA A 13 7.34 3.27 -10.04
CA ALA A 13 7.84 4.60 -9.75
C ALA A 13 7.24 5.69 -10.67
N GLU A 14 6.87 5.32 -11.90
CA GLU A 14 6.29 6.22 -12.90
C GLU A 14 4.93 6.77 -12.48
N TYR A 15 4.17 6.01 -11.69
CA TYR A 15 2.87 6.45 -11.18
C TYR A 15 2.97 7.38 -9.97
N ARG A 16 4.17 7.59 -9.41
CA ARG A 16 4.36 8.39 -8.20
C ARG A 16 3.81 9.80 -8.35
N ASP A 17 4.13 10.47 -9.46
CA ASP A 17 3.72 11.87 -9.69
C ASP A 17 2.21 11.98 -9.87
N ALA A 18 1.59 11.03 -10.57
CA ALA A 18 0.14 10.97 -10.73
C ALA A 18 -0.55 10.72 -9.38
N ILE A 19 -0.04 9.78 -8.59
CA ILE A 19 -0.58 9.46 -7.26
C ILE A 19 -0.50 10.68 -6.34
N THR A 20 0.64 11.38 -6.29
CA THR A 20 0.79 12.59 -5.47
C THR A 20 -0.12 13.73 -5.95
N ARG A 21 -0.34 13.85 -7.26
CA ARG A 21 -1.23 14.86 -7.83
C ARG A 21 -2.69 14.63 -7.47
N TYR A 22 -3.20 13.41 -7.64
CA TYR A 22 -4.62 13.10 -7.44
C TYR A 22 -4.97 12.75 -6.00
N PHE A 23 -4.00 12.26 -5.22
CA PHE A 23 -4.19 11.83 -3.84
C PHE A 23 -3.13 12.44 -2.92
N PRO A 24 -3.07 13.78 -2.77
CA PRO A 24 -1.99 14.48 -2.07
C PRO A 24 -1.87 14.10 -0.57
N SER A 25 -2.97 13.67 0.04
CA SER A 25 -3.00 13.23 1.45
C SER A 25 -2.75 11.73 1.62
N ALA A 26 -2.57 10.97 0.53
CA ALA A 26 -2.39 9.54 0.62
C ALA A 26 -0.97 9.17 1.10
N LYS A 27 -0.91 8.15 1.96
CA LYS A 27 0.33 7.50 2.36
C LYS A 27 0.46 6.18 1.61
N ALA A 28 1.69 5.87 1.19
CA ALA A 28 2.05 4.60 0.57
C ALA A 28 2.71 3.68 1.61
N HIS A 29 2.34 2.41 1.57
CA HIS A 29 2.94 1.35 2.36
C HIS A 29 3.43 0.23 1.43
N ILE A 30 4.63 -0.29 1.71
CA ILE A 30 5.22 -1.41 0.98
C ILE A 30 5.30 -2.59 1.94
N ILE A 31 4.82 -3.76 1.51
CA ILE A 31 5.01 -5.02 2.22
C ILE A 31 6.13 -5.80 1.54
N GLU A 32 7.26 -5.91 2.24
CA GLU A 32 8.44 -6.63 1.74
C GLU A 32 8.16 -8.12 1.54
N GLY A 33 8.75 -8.72 0.51
CA GLY A 33 8.61 -10.14 0.17
C GLY A 33 7.17 -10.54 -0.15
N THR A 34 6.46 -9.69 -0.88
CA THR A 34 5.13 -9.99 -1.42
C THR A 34 4.99 -9.47 -2.84
N GLY A 35 4.28 -10.24 -3.66
CA GLY A 35 3.88 -9.87 -5.00
C GLY A 35 2.53 -9.15 -5.02
N HIS A 36 1.72 -9.48 -6.02
CA HIS A 36 0.43 -8.81 -6.24
C HIS A 36 -0.63 -9.17 -5.19
N TRP A 37 -0.56 -10.37 -4.61
CA TRP A 37 -1.59 -10.91 -3.72
C TRP A 37 -1.16 -10.78 -2.26
N LEU A 38 -0.60 -9.63 -1.90
CA LEU A 38 -0.05 -9.34 -0.57
C LEU A 38 -0.99 -9.62 0.62
N HIS A 39 -2.31 -9.54 0.41
CA HIS A 39 -3.33 -9.89 1.41
C HIS A 39 -3.44 -11.41 1.65
N ALA A 40 -3.10 -12.24 0.66
CA ALA A 40 -3.02 -13.70 0.78
C ALA A 40 -1.61 -14.16 1.18
N GLU A 41 -0.57 -13.48 0.69
CA GLU A 41 0.84 -13.84 0.97
C GLU A 41 1.27 -13.47 2.40
N LYS A 42 0.90 -12.27 2.88
CA LYS A 42 1.19 -11.79 4.24
C LYS A 42 -0.04 -11.14 4.88
N PRO A 43 -1.10 -11.91 5.17
CA PRO A 43 -2.37 -11.40 5.69
C PRO A 43 -2.21 -10.60 6.98
N ALA A 44 -1.38 -11.05 7.92
CA ALA A 44 -1.17 -10.36 9.19
C ALA A 44 -0.55 -8.96 9.00
N ALA A 45 0.47 -8.84 8.15
CA ALA A 45 1.12 -7.57 7.86
C ALA A 45 0.16 -6.61 7.14
N PHE A 46 -0.62 -7.13 6.18
CA PHE A 46 -1.63 -6.36 5.48
C PHE A 46 -2.72 -5.84 6.43
N ASN A 47 -3.32 -6.72 7.24
CA ASN A 47 -4.40 -6.37 8.16
C ASN A 47 -3.95 -5.33 9.19
N ALA A 48 -2.73 -5.44 9.74
CA ALA A 48 -2.20 -4.45 10.67
C ALA A 48 -2.09 -3.03 10.05
N ILE A 49 -1.78 -2.93 8.75
CA ILE A 49 -1.74 -1.64 8.04
C ILE A 49 -3.16 -1.10 7.85
N VAL A 50 -4.11 -1.96 7.48
CA VAL A 50 -5.52 -1.59 7.29
C VAL A 50 -6.12 -1.10 8.61
N GLU A 51 -6.01 -1.87 9.69
CA GLU A 51 -6.50 -1.52 11.02
C GLU A 51 -5.94 -0.18 11.51
N ARG A 52 -4.62 0.01 11.42
CA ARG A 52 -3.97 1.27 11.79
C ARG A 52 -4.52 2.47 11.02
N THR A 53 -4.88 2.25 9.75
CA THR A 53 -5.39 3.32 8.89
C THR A 53 -6.83 3.68 9.21
N LEU A 54 -7.67 2.67 9.47
CA LEU A 54 -9.05 2.87 9.91
C LEU A 54 -9.09 3.59 11.26
N ASN A 55 -8.24 3.20 12.21
CA ASN A 55 -8.20 3.78 13.55
C ASN A 55 -7.57 5.18 13.62
N LYS A 56 -6.85 5.62 12.59
CA LYS A 56 -6.29 6.99 12.48
C LYS A 56 -7.27 8.01 11.90
N SER A 57 -8.43 7.56 11.43
CA SER A 57 -9.42 8.41 10.76
C SER A 57 -10.54 8.89 11.70
N SER A 58 -10.34 8.76 13.02
CA SER A 58 -11.21 9.27 14.09
C SER A 58 -10.53 10.38 14.88
#